data_AF-A0A2V5Q9H6-F1
#
_entry.id   AF-A0A2V5Q9H6-F1
#
_cell.length_a   1.000
_cell.length_b   1.000
_cell.length_c   1.000
_cell.angle_alpha   90.00
_cell.angle_beta   90.00
_cell.angle_gamma   90.00
#
_symmetry.space_group_name_H-M   'P 1'
#
loop_
_entity.id
_entity.type
_entity.pdbx_description
1 polymer ?
#
loop_
_entity_poly.entity_id
_entity_poly.type
_entity_poly.pdbx_seq_one_letter_code
_entity_poly.pdbx_strand_id
1 'polypeptide(L)'
;MTFLYADMTGRGTFTPDAANPVLFHMRKRGPGADLITSQYGVKDYLGVSAPLDGTSVQVDLLERKTGQGEMKISQTKPAYENWKQATEWAFHMEIPGGGFVECNDEFPFEAPETGYKPAVAFNFQAGETNWMTNLSKDYYIKFGNPARYGRLHLETSIMMSGARFTYAINPDGSRYLEPK
;
A
#
# COMPACT_ATOMS: atom_id res chain seq x y z
N MET A 1 5.10 -39.97 4.48
CA MET A 1 4.37 -38.97 5.29
C MET A 1 3.45 -38.25 4.31
N THR A 2 2.14 -38.45 4.40
CA THR A 2 1.16 -37.97 3.42
C THR A 2 0.49 -36.73 4.00
N PHE A 3 0.62 -35.60 3.34
CA PHE A 3 -0.10 -34.37 3.71
C PHE A 3 -1.47 -34.40 3.05
N LEU A 4 -2.54 -34.28 3.84
CA LEU A 4 -3.89 -34.06 3.33
C LEU A 4 -4.02 -32.56 3.03
N TYR A 5 -4.25 -32.21 1.77
CA TYR A 5 -4.60 -30.84 1.38
C TYR A 5 -5.85 -30.87 0.49
N ALA A 6 -6.76 -29.93 0.74
CA ALA A 6 -7.94 -29.72 -0.08
C ALA A 6 -7.55 -28.88 -1.29
N ASP A 7 -7.76 -29.43 -2.49
CA ASP A 7 -7.71 -28.66 -3.74
C ASP A 7 -8.54 -27.36 -3.60
N MET A 8 -7.92 -26.20 -3.83
CA MET A 8 -8.58 -24.90 -3.77
C MET A 8 -9.67 -24.72 -4.84
N THR A 9 -9.82 -25.68 -5.77
CA THR A 9 -10.97 -25.77 -6.69
C THR A 9 -12.17 -26.55 -6.13
N GLY A 10 -12.07 -27.07 -4.91
CA GLY A 10 -13.17 -27.77 -4.22
C GLY A 10 -13.50 -29.15 -4.79
N ARG A 11 -12.60 -29.79 -5.55
CA ARG A 11 -12.88 -31.05 -6.27
C ARG A 11 -11.89 -32.20 -6.10
N GLY A 12 -11.07 -32.23 -5.04
CA GLY A 12 -10.35 -33.48 -4.70
C GLY A 12 -9.09 -33.34 -3.86
N THR A 13 -8.44 -34.49 -3.63
CA THR A 13 -7.12 -34.63 -3.01
C THR A 13 -6.04 -34.22 -4.02
N PHE A 14 -5.12 -33.33 -3.60
CA PHE A 14 -3.96 -32.96 -4.42
C PHE A 14 -3.09 -34.18 -4.73
N THR A 15 -2.77 -34.40 -6.02
CA THR A 15 -1.80 -35.41 -6.46
C THR A 15 -0.53 -34.70 -6.92
N PRO A 16 0.62 -34.89 -6.25
CA PRO A 16 1.88 -34.27 -6.66
C PRO A 16 2.28 -34.68 -8.09
N ASP A 17 2.63 -33.71 -8.93
CA ASP A 17 3.20 -33.94 -10.24
C ASP A 17 4.73 -33.75 -10.17
N ALA A 18 5.48 -34.81 -10.43
CA ALA A 18 6.94 -34.77 -10.42
C ALA A 18 7.52 -33.88 -11.53
N ALA A 19 6.78 -33.65 -12.61
CA ALA A 19 7.17 -32.73 -13.68
C ALA A 19 6.86 -31.26 -13.33
N ASN A 20 6.00 -31.02 -12.33
CA ASN A 20 5.57 -29.68 -11.89
C ASN A 20 5.58 -29.61 -10.35
N PRO A 21 6.75 -29.56 -9.70
CA PRO A 21 6.84 -29.54 -8.25
C PRO A 21 6.22 -28.26 -7.68
N VAL A 22 5.34 -28.41 -6.69
CA VAL A 22 4.78 -27.28 -5.93
C VAL A 22 5.65 -27.07 -4.68
N LEU A 23 6.29 -25.91 -4.56
CA LEU A 23 7.06 -25.53 -3.38
C LEU A 23 6.12 -24.88 -2.36
N PHE A 24 6.20 -25.31 -1.11
CA PHE A 24 5.46 -24.71 0.01
C PHE A 24 6.45 -24.11 1.00
N HIS A 25 6.27 -22.83 1.32
CA HIS A 25 7.08 -22.14 2.32
C HIS A 25 6.29 -22.04 3.63
N MET A 26 6.62 -22.89 4.60
CA MET A 26 6.03 -22.83 5.93
C MET A 26 6.88 -21.92 6.83
N ARG A 27 6.28 -20.83 7.30
CA ARG A 27 6.91 -19.91 8.25
C ARG A 27 6.28 -20.06 9.63
N LYS A 28 7.10 -20.11 10.66
CA LYS A 28 6.63 -20.00 12.05
C LYS A 28 6.16 -18.56 12.31
N ARG A 29 4.91 -18.38 12.72
CA ARG A 29 4.37 -17.09 13.16
C ARG A 29 5.18 -16.56 14.35
N GLY A 30 5.55 -15.28 14.32
CA GLY A 30 6.17 -14.64 15.49
C GLY A 30 5.13 -14.23 16.54
N PRO A 31 5.51 -13.45 17.58
CA PRO A 31 4.61 -13.09 18.68
C PRO A 31 3.43 -12.18 18.27
N GLY A 32 3.47 -11.60 17.06
CA GLY A 32 2.51 -10.59 16.61
C GLY A 32 2.69 -9.24 17.31
N ALA A 33 2.36 -8.15 16.62
CA ALA A 33 2.42 -6.78 17.13
C ALA A 33 1.02 -6.14 17.22
N ASP A 34 0.84 -5.21 18.16
CA ASP A 34 -0.34 -4.35 18.22
C ASP A 34 -0.18 -3.21 17.21
N LEU A 35 -0.70 -3.42 16.00
CA LEU A 35 -0.51 -2.50 14.89
C LEU A 35 -1.61 -1.42 14.86
N ILE A 36 -1.22 -0.20 14.53
CA ILE A 36 -2.16 0.84 14.13
C ILE A 36 -2.54 0.59 12.68
N THR A 37 -3.82 0.32 12.42
CA THR A 37 -4.33 0.03 11.07
C THR A 37 -5.25 1.12 10.55
N SER A 38 -5.44 1.12 9.23
CA SER A 38 -6.44 1.92 8.52
C SER A 38 -7.90 1.61 8.90
N GLN A 39 -8.15 0.49 9.58
CA GLN A 39 -9.49 0.07 9.95
C GLN A 39 -10.15 1.13 10.86
N TYR A 40 -11.27 1.68 10.40
CA TYR A 40 -12.03 2.69 11.11
C TYR A 40 -13.53 2.50 10.89
N GLY A 41 -14.20 1.98 11.93
CA GLY A 41 -15.60 1.55 11.82
C GLY A 41 -15.75 0.40 10.81
N VAL A 42 -16.61 0.58 9.81
CA VAL A 42 -16.91 -0.44 8.78
C VAL A 42 -15.93 -0.46 7.61
N LYS A 43 -15.03 0.53 7.50
CA LYS A 43 -14.06 0.60 6.41
C LYS A 43 -12.73 0.02 6.87
N ASP A 44 -12.09 -0.75 6.00
CA ASP A 44 -10.75 -1.31 6.15
C ASP A 44 -9.65 -0.39 5.61
N TYR A 45 -10.02 0.68 4.90
CA TYR A 45 -9.10 1.70 4.35
C TYR A 45 -9.37 3.10 4.92
N LEU A 46 -8.32 3.93 4.90
CA LEU A 46 -8.39 5.37 5.08
C LEU A 46 -8.57 6.06 3.71
N GLY A 47 -9.71 6.72 3.50
CA GLY A 47 -9.95 7.53 2.30
C GLY A 47 -9.40 8.93 2.49
N VAL A 48 -8.52 9.37 1.60
CA VAL A 48 -7.90 10.70 1.65
C VAL A 48 -8.27 11.47 0.39
N SER A 49 -9.04 12.55 0.55
CA SER A 49 -9.33 13.48 -0.53
C SER A 49 -8.22 14.51 -0.67
N ALA A 50 -7.90 14.88 -1.92
CA ALA A 50 -6.96 15.96 -2.23
C ALA A 50 -7.48 16.79 -3.41
N PRO A 51 -7.13 18.09 -3.49
CA PRO A 51 -7.40 18.90 -4.68
C PRO A 51 -6.85 18.26 -5.96
N LEU A 52 -7.48 18.55 -7.10
CA LEU A 52 -7.10 17.98 -8.41
C LEU A 52 -6.05 18.83 -9.15
N ASP A 53 -5.58 19.91 -8.53
CA ASP A 53 -4.73 20.96 -9.13
C ASP A 53 -3.25 20.86 -8.72
N GLY A 54 -2.86 19.78 -8.05
CA GLY A 54 -1.51 19.59 -7.51
C GLY A 54 -1.31 20.11 -6.10
N THR A 55 -2.28 20.79 -5.49
CA THR A 55 -2.18 21.24 -4.10
C THR A 55 -2.08 20.04 -3.15
N SER A 56 -1.06 20.04 -2.28
CA SER A 56 -0.82 18.93 -1.36
C SER A 56 -1.70 18.99 -0.11
N VAL A 57 -2.11 17.82 0.39
CA VAL A 57 -2.79 17.63 1.68
C VAL A 57 -1.93 16.76 2.58
N GLN A 58 -1.82 17.13 3.86
CA GLN A 58 -1.18 16.31 4.88
C GLN A 58 -2.11 15.20 5.39
N VAL A 59 -1.53 14.05 5.71
CA VAL A 59 -2.21 12.86 6.20
C VAL A 59 -1.53 12.37 7.47
N ASP A 60 -2.33 12.22 8.51
CA ASP A 60 -1.94 11.63 9.77
C ASP A 60 -2.44 10.19 9.80
N LEU A 61 -1.51 9.26 9.54
CA LEU A 61 -1.79 7.82 9.53
C LEU A 61 -2.05 7.25 10.93
N LEU A 62 -1.61 7.93 12.00
CA LEU A 62 -1.82 7.45 13.36
C LEU A 62 -3.25 7.76 13.82
N GLU A 63 -3.71 8.97 13.51
CA GLU A 63 -5.02 9.49 13.91
C GLU A 63 -6.09 9.33 12.81
N ARG A 64 -5.72 8.84 11.63
CA ARG A 64 -6.63 8.57 10.49
C ARG A 64 -7.35 9.81 9.98
N LYS A 65 -6.63 10.93 9.91
CA LYS A 65 -7.18 12.26 9.54
C LYS A 65 -6.29 13.00 8.55
N THR A 66 -6.87 14.01 7.91
CA THR A 66 -6.15 14.88 6.97
C THR A 66 -5.95 16.29 7.56
N GLY A 67 -5.10 17.08 6.91
CA GLY A 67 -4.80 18.47 7.31
C GLY A 67 -3.64 18.61 8.30
N GLN A 68 -3.14 17.49 8.83
CA GLN A 68 -1.91 17.40 9.62
C GLN A 68 -1.24 16.05 9.36
N GLY A 69 -0.03 15.86 9.87
CA GLY A 69 0.71 14.61 9.78
C GLY A 69 1.93 14.69 8.89
N GLU A 70 2.71 13.62 8.89
CA GLU A 70 4.04 13.57 8.27
C GLU A 70 4.00 13.16 6.80
N MET A 71 2.95 12.45 6.38
CA MET A 71 2.75 12.10 4.98
C MET A 71 2.00 13.21 4.28
N LYS A 72 2.37 13.50 3.04
CA LYS A 72 1.64 14.39 2.14
C LYS A 72 1.24 13.63 0.90
N ILE A 73 0.08 14.01 0.34
CA ILE A 73 -0.35 13.56 -0.97
C ILE A 73 -0.72 14.75 -1.84
N SER A 74 -0.51 14.64 -3.14
CA SER A 74 -0.92 15.63 -4.14
C SER A 74 -1.28 14.90 -5.43
N GLN A 75 -2.19 15.48 -6.21
CA GLN A 75 -2.63 14.89 -7.46
C GLN A 75 -3.00 15.95 -8.48
N THR A 76 -2.76 15.65 -9.75
CA THR A 76 -3.25 16.42 -10.88
C THR A 76 -4.13 15.50 -11.69
N LYS A 77 -5.43 15.76 -11.73
CA LYS A 77 -6.40 14.88 -12.38
C LYS A 77 -7.48 15.70 -13.08
N PRO A 78 -8.09 15.18 -14.14
CA PRO A 78 -9.30 15.77 -14.71
C PRO A 78 -10.44 15.77 -13.67
N ALA A 79 -11.40 16.67 -13.85
CA ALA A 79 -12.70 16.53 -13.19
C ALA A 79 -13.37 15.20 -13.60
N TYR A 80 -14.19 14.63 -12.73
CA TYR A 80 -14.79 13.30 -12.95
C TYR A 80 -15.56 13.24 -14.27
N GLU A 81 -16.35 14.25 -14.61
CA GLU A 81 -17.09 14.32 -15.87
C GLU A 81 -16.21 14.24 -17.14
N ASN A 82 -14.94 14.60 -17.03
CA ASN A 82 -13.99 14.71 -18.14
C ASN A 82 -12.91 13.62 -18.11
N TRP A 83 -13.00 12.61 -17.22
CA TRP A 83 -11.92 11.63 -17.03
C TRP A 83 -11.62 10.82 -18.31
N LYS A 84 -12.62 10.62 -19.17
CA LYS A 84 -12.48 9.87 -20.44
C LYS A 84 -11.73 10.65 -21.53
N GLN A 85 -11.68 11.98 -21.41
CA GLN A 85 -10.97 12.87 -22.32
C GLN A 85 -9.60 13.28 -21.79
N ALA A 86 -9.19 12.72 -20.65
CA ALA A 86 -7.94 13.06 -20.01
C ALA A 86 -6.75 12.68 -20.89
N THR A 87 -5.87 13.64 -21.11
CA THR A 87 -4.59 13.43 -21.80
C THR A 87 -3.47 13.14 -20.82
N GLU A 88 -3.65 13.47 -19.54
CA GLU A 88 -2.66 13.24 -18.50
C GLU A 88 -3.30 13.16 -17.11
N TRP A 89 -2.59 12.50 -16.19
CA TRP A 89 -2.83 12.64 -14.76
C TRP A 89 -1.59 12.24 -13.95
N ALA A 90 -1.51 12.75 -12.73
CA ALA A 90 -0.40 12.51 -11.82
C ALA A 90 -0.86 12.28 -10.37
N PHE A 91 -0.07 11.51 -9.63
CA PHE A 91 -0.23 11.29 -8.21
C PHE A 91 1.14 11.27 -7.53
N HIS A 92 1.25 11.89 -6.37
CA HIS A 92 2.51 12.02 -5.65
C HIS A 92 2.29 11.85 -4.14
N MET A 93 3.19 11.10 -3.51
CA MET A 93 3.25 10.94 -2.05
C MET A 93 4.63 11.33 -1.54
N GLU A 94 4.67 12.00 -0.40
CA GLU A 94 5.90 12.45 0.25
C GLU A 94 5.85 12.17 1.75
N ILE A 95 6.97 11.72 2.33
CA ILE A 95 7.24 11.71 3.77
C ILE A 95 8.62 12.35 3.96
N PRO A 96 8.71 13.67 4.23
CA PRO A 96 9.99 14.38 4.27
C PRO A 96 10.99 13.83 5.29
N GLY A 97 10.52 13.37 6.46
CA GLY A 97 11.34 12.80 7.53
C GLY A 97 11.56 11.29 7.44
N GLY A 98 11.20 10.66 6.31
CA GLY A 98 11.20 9.21 6.19
C GLY A 98 11.16 8.77 4.73
N GLY A 99 10.17 7.96 4.36
CA GLY A 99 9.96 7.61 2.96
C GLY A 99 9.27 6.28 2.72
N PHE A 100 9.47 5.80 1.48
CA PHE A 100 8.81 4.65 0.89
C PHE A 100 9.84 3.68 0.31
N VAL A 101 9.62 2.38 0.47
CA VAL A 101 10.28 1.29 -0.27
C VAL A 101 9.18 0.43 -0.89
N GLU A 102 9.20 0.22 -2.20
CA GLU A 102 8.20 -0.63 -2.88
C GLU A 102 8.28 -2.06 -2.34
N CYS A 103 7.12 -2.64 -2.04
CA CYS A 103 6.98 -3.94 -1.41
C CYS A 103 6.39 -4.93 -2.40
N ASN A 104 7.13 -6.00 -2.70
CA ASN A 104 6.67 -7.10 -3.54
C ASN A 104 6.71 -8.46 -2.80
N ASP A 105 6.82 -8.40 -1.47
CA ASP A 105 6.97 -9.58 -0.62
C ASP A 105 5.63 -10.32 -0.49
N GLU A 106 5.67 -11.65 -0.60
CA GLU A 106 4.51 -12.50 -0.33
C GLU A 106 4.02 -12.35 1.13
N PHE A 107 4.96 -12.11 2.05
CA PHE A 107 4.70 -11.95 3.48
C PHE A 107 5.35 -10.65 4.02
N PRO A 108 4.68 -9.49 3.89
CA PRO A 108 5.27 -8.18 4.17
C PRO A 108 5.27 -7.85 5.67
N PHE A 109 5.89 -8.71 6.47
CA PHE A 109 5.86 -8.66 7.92
C PHE A 109 7.15 -8.11 8.55
N GLU A 110 8.15 -7.77 7.75
CA GLU A 110 9.37 -7.14 8.23
C GLU A 110 9.82 -6.04 7.26
N ALA A 111 9.66 -4.79 7.67
CA ALA A 111 10.09 -3.65 6.89
C ALA A 111 11.63 -3.62 6.76
N PRO A 112 12.21 -3.15 5.65
CA PRO A 112 13.65 -3.03 5.51
C PRO A 112 14.23 -1.96 6.44
N GLU A 113 15.52 -2.03 6.73
CA GLU A 113 16.21 -1.00 7.52
C GLU A 113 16.52 0.26 6.70
N THR A 114 16.80 0.07 5.41
CA THR A 114 17.32 1.10 4.50
C THR A 114 16.57 1.10 3.16
N GLY A 115 16.82 2.13 2.34
CA GLY A 115 16.28 2.23 0.96
C GLY A 115 15.07 3.15 0.80
N TYR A 116 14.58 3.72 1.90
CA TYR A 116 13.44 4.64 1.90
C TYR A 116 13.71 5.89 1.08
N LYS A 117 12.87 6.14 0.09
CA LYS A 117 12.86 7.37 -0.70
C LYS A 117 11.81 8.31 -0.13
N PRO A 118 12.12 9.59 0.13
CA PRO A 118 11.17 10.51 0.76
C PRO A 118 9.95 10.80 -0.10
N ALA A 119 10.02 10.55 -1.41
CA ALA A 119 8.95 10.82 -2.36
C ALA A 119 8.79 9.70 -3.39
N VAL A 120 7.54 9.49 -3.83
CA VAL A 120 7.19 8.66 -4.98
C VAL A 120 6.20 9.42 -5.86
N ALA A 121 6.48 9.48 -7.16
CA ALA A 121 5.69 10.22 -8.14
C ALA A 121 5.28 9.30 -9.29
N PHE A 122 4.03 9.42 -9.70
CA PHE A 122 3.45 8.71 -10.84
C PHE A 122 2.88 9.73 -11.79
N ASN A 123 3.33 9.70 -13.04
CA ASN A 123 2.87 10.57 -14.09
C ASN A 123 2.46 9.70 -15.27
N PHE A 124 1.29 9.97 -15.82
CA PHE A 124 0.70 9.21 -16.92
C PHE A 124 0.30 10.16 -18.02
N GLN A 125 0.71 9.85 -19.24
CA GLN A 125 0.34 10.58 -20.45
C GLN A 125 -0.37 9.65 -21.41
N ALA A 126 -1.47 10.11 -22.01
CA ALA A 126 -2.28 9.32 -22.92
C ALA A 126 -1.46 8.97 -24.17
N GLY A 127 -1.52 7.70 -24.57
CA GLY A 127 -0.75 7.18 -25.71
C GLY A 127 0.63 6.63 -25.34
N GLU A 128 1.12 6.86 -24.12
CA GLU A 128 2.32 6.17 -23.63
C GLU A 128 2.01 4.75 -23.16
N THR A 129 3.01 3.87 -23.18
CA THR A 129 2.86 2.44 -22.84
C THR A 129 2.48 2.19 -21.38
N ASN A 130 2.77 3.16 -20.50
CA ASN A 130 2.45 3.15 -19.07
C ASN A 130 1.10 3.81 -18.76
N TRP A 131 0.33 4.26 -19.77
CA TRP A 131 -0.99 4.84 -19.54
C TRP A 131 -1.89 3.85 -18.80
N MET A 132 -2.33 4.23 -17.61
CA MET A 132 -3.28 3.46 -16.81
C MET A 132 -4.29 4.38 -16.16
N THR A 133 -5.51 3.89 -15.96
CA THR A 133 -6.59 4.63 -15.29
C THR A 133 -6.63 4.37 -13.79
N ASN A 134 -6.02 3.27 -13.33
CA ASN A 134 -6.01 2.82 -11.95
C ASN A 134 -4.56 2.61 -11.53
N LEU A 135 -4.20 3.03 -10.33
CA LEU A 135 -2.89 2.83 -9.72
C LEU A 135 -3.08 2.06 -8.41
N SER A 136 -2.39 0.93 -8.30
CA SER A 136 -2.31 0.13 -7.08
C SER A 136 -0.84 -0.23 -6.82
N LYS A 137 -0.36 0.05 -5.61
CA LYS A 137 1.04 -0.14 -5.21
C LYS A 137 1.16 -0.46 -3.73
N ASP A 138 2.09 -1.33 -3.39
CA ASP A 138 2.44 -1.68 -2.02
C ASP A 138 3.79 -1.08 -1.63
N TYR A 139 3.86 -0.57 -0.41
CA TYR A 139 5.04 0.09 0.14
C TYR A 139 5.29 -0.33 1.58
N TYR A 140 6.55 -0.49 1.94
CA TYR A 140 6.98 -0.21 3.30
C TYR A 140 7.16 1.30 3.47
N ILE A 141 6.72 1.82 4.61
CA ILE A 141 6.85 3.23 4.97
C ILE A 141 7.68 3.40 6.24
N LYS A 142 8.41 4.50 6.30
CA LYS A 142 9.13 4.98 7.49
C LYS A 142 8.78 6.45 7.69
N PHE A 143 8.50 6.87 8.92
CA PHE A 143 8.19 8.25 9.29
C PHE A 143 8.38 8.47 10.80
N GLY A 144 8.30 9.70 11.29
CA GLY A 144 8.42 10.00 12.71
C GLY A 144 9.86 10.15 13.22
N ASN A 145 9.97 10.82 14.36
CA ASN A 145 11.18 10.85 15.17
C ASN A 145 10.80 10.67 16.67
N PRO A 146 11.02 9.50 17.29
CA PRO A 146 11.72 8.33 16.75
C PRO A 146 10.97 7.66 15.59
N ALA A 147 11.72 6.95 14.73
CA ALA A 147 11.18 6.34 13.52
C ALA A 147 10.16 5.24 13.83
N ARG A 148 9.08 5.23 13.05
CA ARG A 148 8.07 4.17 12.99
C ARG A 148 8.05 3.56 11.60
N TYR A 149 7.71 2.28 11.56
CA TYR A 149 7.67 1.50 10.33
C TYR A 149 6.25 0.97 10.10
N GLY A 150 5.89 0.84 8.83
CA GLY A 150 4.61 0.29 8.44
C GLY A 150 4.64 -0.31 7.05
N ARG A 151 3.53 -0.96 6.69
CA ARG A 151 3.18 -1.31 5.32
C ARG A 151 1.96 -0.51 4.90
N LEU A 152 1.92 -0.10 3.65
CA LEU A 152 0.87 0.73 3.07
C LEU A 152 0.56 0.22 1.67
N HIS A 153 -0.70 -0.10 1.44
CA HIS A 153 -1.29 -0.35 0.14
C HIS A 153 -1.99 0.93 -0.33
N LEU A 154 -1.55 1.46 -1.46
CA LEU A 154 -2.14 2.60 -2.15
C LEU A 154 -3.10 2.09 -3.21
N GLU A 155 -4.31 2.64 -3.24
CA GLU A 155 -5.19 2.58 -4.41
C GLU A 155 -5.66 3.99 -4.81
N THR A 156 -5.57 4.29 -6.10
CA THR A 156 -6.19 5.49 -6.67
C THR A 156 -6.56 5.25 -8.13
N SER A 157 -7.33 6.16 -8.71
CA SER A 157 -7.62 6.15 -10.14
C SER A 157 -7.81 7.57 -10.66
N ILE A 158 -7.77 7.71 -11.99
CA ILE A 158 -8.04 8.95 -12.70
C ILE A 158 -9.43 9.54 -12.37
N MET A 159 -10.39 8.69 -11.96
CA MET A 159 -11.75 9.08 -11.58
C MET A 159 -11.89 9.50 -10.11
N MET A 160 -10.91 9.16 -9.27
CA MET A 160 -10.99 9.39 -7.83
C MET A 160 -10.45 10.76 -7.44
N SER A 161 -11.22 11.51 -6.66
CA SER A 161 -10.80 12.76 -6.02
C SER A 161 -9.92 12.54 -4.78
N GLY A 162 -8.94 11.64 -4.89
CA GLY A 162 -8.07 11.27 -3.77
C GLY A 162 -7.46 9.87 -3.92
N ALA A 163 -7.16 9.24 -2.80
CA ALA A 163 -6.63 7.88 -2.70
C ALA A 163 -7.25 7.11 -1.53
N ARG A 164 -7.10 5.79 -1.55
CA ARG A 164 -7.37 4.90 -0.42
C ARG A 164 -6.06 4.31 0.07
N PHE A 165 -5.92 4.26 1.39
CA PHE A 165 -4.77 3.67 2.05
C PHE A 165 -5.21 2.56 2.98
N THR A 166 -4.75 1.35 2.71
CA THR A 166 -4.84 0.23 3.65
C THR A 166 -3.46 0.03 4.26
N TYR A 167 -3.33 0.11 5.58
CA TYR A 167 -2.01 0.10 6.21
C TYR A 167 -2.00 -0.57 7.57
N ALA A 168 -0.80 -0.93 8.00
CA ALA A 168 -0.50 -1.36 9.35
C ALA A 168 0.85 -0.77 9.77
N ILE A 169 0.89 -0.11 10.92
CA ILE A 169 2.06 0.58 11.46
C ILE A 169 2.37 0.00 12.83
N ASN A 170 3.65 -0.29 13.08
CA ASN A 170 4.07 -0.65 14.42
C ASN A 170 4.33 0.63 15.25
N PRO A 171 3.54 0.90 16.31
CA PRO A 171 3.68 2.11 17.11
C PRO A 171 4.96 2.15 17.96
N ASP A 172 5.59 1.00 18.23
CA ASP A 172 6.80 0.91 19.08
C ASP A 172 8.10 1.26 18.33
N GLY A 173 8.03 1.43 17.00
CA GLY A 173 9.19 1.74 16.16
C GLY A 173 9.93 0.52 15.60
N SER A 174 9.47 -0.69 15.90
CA SER A 174 10.00 -1.94 15.33
C SER A 174 9.63 -2.07 13.85
N ARG A 175 10.49 -2.77 13.10
CA ARG A 175 10.26 -3.12 11.69
C ARG A 175 9.28 -4.28 11.52
N TYR A 176 8.91 -4.97 12.60
CA TYR A 176 8.03 -6.14 12.54
C TYR A 176 6.55 -5.74 12.45
N LEU A 177 5.84 -6.30 11.47
CA LEU A 177 4.51 -5.92 11.00
C LEU A 177 3.52 -7.09 10.89
N GLU A 178 3.83 -8.23 11.51
CA GLU A 178 2.86 -9.34 11.62
C GLU A 178 1.84 -9.01 12.71
N PRO A 179 0.52 -9.02 12.43
CA PRO A 179 -0.49 -8.81 13.46
C PRO A 179 -0.55 -9.99 14.45
N LYS A 180 -1.10 -9.76 15.65
CA LYS A 180 -1.45 -10.81 16.63
C LYS A 180 -2.54 -11.76 16.13
#